data_AF-A0A2N8F2Y4-F1
#
_entry.id   AF-A0A2N8F2Y4-F1
#
_cell.length_a   1.000
_cell.length_b   1.000
_cell.length_c   1.000
_cell.angle_alpha   90.00
_cell.angle_beta   90.00
_cell.angle_gamma   90.00
#
_symmetry.space_group_name_H-M   'P 1'
#
loop_
_entity.id
_entity.type
_entity.pdbx_description
1 polymer ?
#
loop_
_entity_poly.entity_id
_entity_poly.type
_entity_poly.pdbx_seq_one_letter_code
_entity_poly.pdbx_strand_id
1 'polypeptide(L)' 'MKSFEIQFHKAKNAANKLKHQGISLAETEPVFHDERALTIEDNHHDEQRWITLGLDAKGRLLVVVYTHRDPNFV' A
#
# COMPACT_ATOMS: atom_id res chain seq x y z
N MET A 1 15.44 -11.03 3.31
CA MET A 1 14.23 -10.20 3.08
C MET A 1 13.84 -10.37 1.63
N LYS A 2 12.57 -10.67 1.29
CA LYS A 2 12.16 -10.71 -0.12
C LYS A 2 12.14 -9.28 -0.64
N SER A 3 12.90 -9.01 -1.69
CA SER A 3 12.88 -7.71 -2.36
C SER A 3 11.59 -7.59 -3.18
N PHE A 4 10.91 -6.47 -3.08
CA PHE A 4 9.74 -6.13 -3.90
C PHE A 4 9.87 -4.68 -4.36
N GLU A 5 9.23 -4.35 -5.47
CA GLU A 5 9.10 -2.97 -5.95
C GLU A 5 7.70 -2.47 -5.68
N ILE A 6 7.60 -1.20 -5.24
CA ILE A 6 6.31 -0.53 -5.06
C ILE A 6 6.05 0.34 -6.29
N GLN A 7 4.91 0.11 -6.93
CA GLN A 7 4.49 0.88 -8.09
C GLN A 7 3.05 1.35 -7.93
N PHE A 8 2.75 2.52 -8.49
CA PHE A 8 1.41 3.07 -8.54
C PHE A 8 1.28 4.07 -9.68
N HIS A 9 0.09 4.13 -10.30
CA HIS A 9 -0.18 5.13 -11.32
C HIS A 9 -0.23 6.54 -10.73
N LYS A 10 0.33 7.52 -11.46
CA LYS A 10 0.29 8.94 -11.09
C LYS A 10 -1.13 9.44 -10.82
N ALA A 11 -2.10 9.02 -11.65
CA ALA A 11 -3.51 9.35 -11.48
C ALA A 11 -4.10 8.79 -10.17
N LYS A 12 -3.76 7.55 -9.80
CA LYS A 12 -4.19 6.93 -8.54
C LYS A 12 -3.58 7.67 -7.35
N ASN A 13 -2.30 8.03 -7.41
CA ASN A 13 -1.65 8.82 -6.36
C ASN A 13 -2.31 10.20 -6.16
N ALA A 14 -2.62 10.91 -7.26
CA ALA A 14 -3.33 12.18 -7.20
C ALA A 14 -4.72 12.02 -6.57
N ALA A 15 -5.47 11.00 -6.99
CA ALA A 15 -6.78 10.69 -6.40
C ALA A 15 -6.67 10.32 -4.91
N ASN A 16 -5.62 9.59 -4.51
CA ASN A 16 -5.39 9.22 -3.12
C ASN A 16 -5.14 10.43 -2.25
N LYS A 17 -4.27 11.35 -2.70
CA LYS A 17 -4.02 12.63 -2.01
C LYS A 17 -5.30 13.43 -1.82
N LEU A 18 -6.15 13.49 -2.84
CA LEU A 18 -7.42 14.22 -2.76
C LEU A 18 -8.40 13.58 -1.76
N LYS A 19 -8.53 12.25 -1.78
CA LYS A 19 -9.47 11.50 -0.94
C LYS A 19 -9.03 11.40 0.53
N HIS A 20 -7.72 11.37 0.78
CA HIS A 20 -7.15 11.00 2.08
C HIS A 20 -6.28 12.14 2.65
N GLN A 21 -6.79 13.37 2.60
CA GLN A 21 -6.21 14.54 3.28
C GLN A 21 -4.71 14.75 2.98
N GLY A 22 -4.32 14.54 1.72
CA GLY A 22 -2.96 14.76 1.23
C GLY A 22 -2.02 13.55 1.31
N ILE A 23 -2.47 12.38 1.80
CA ILE A 23 -1.63 11.18 1.87
C ILE A 23 -1.28 10.69 0.46
N SER A 24 0.01 10.70 0.13
CA SER A 24 0.52 10.11 -1.11
C SER A 24 0.77 8.61 -0.96
N LEU A 25 0.68 7.87 -2.07
CA LEU A 25 1.03 6.44 -2.11
C LEU A 25 2.54 6.20 -1.91
N ALA A 26 3.39 7.19 -2.21
CA ALA A 26 4.81 7.09 -1.91
C ALA A 26 5.05 7.08 -0.38
N GLU A 27 4.28 7.85 0.38
CA GLU A 27 4.41 7.92 1.84
C GLU A 27 3.93 6.65 2.55
N THR A 28 3.22 5.75 1.87
CA THR A 28 2.76 4.50 2.49
C THR A 28 3.82 3.40 2.49
N GLU A 29 4.91 3.56 1.74
CA GLU A 29 5.99 2.56 1.64
C GLU A 29 6.52 2.07 3.01
N PRO A 30 6.76 2.93 4.02
CA PRO A 30 7.25 2.48 5.33
C PRO A 30 6.32 1.50 6.05
N VAL A 31 5.01 1.49 5.73
CA VAL A 31 4.04 0.55 6.32
C VAL A 31 4.42 -0.91 6.02
N PHE A 32 5.05 -1.18 4.87
CA PHE A 32 5.51 -2.52 4.49
C PHE A 32 6.79 -2.96 5.24
N HIS A 33 7.40 -2.04 5.99
CA HIS A 33 8.61 -2.28 6.78
C HIS A 33 8.35 -2.21 8.29
N ASP A 34 7.11 -1.93 8.71
CA ASP A 34 6.72 -1.96 10.12
C ASP A 34 6.63 -3.43 10.59
N GLU A 35 7.53 -3.81 11.49
CA GLU A 35 7.60 -5.17 12.07
C GLU A 35 6.34 -5.56 12.86
N ARG A 36 5.51 -4.57 13.23
CA ARG A 36 4.24 -4.77 13.95
C ARG A 36 3.02 -4.65 13.05
N ALA A 37 3.21 -4.49 11.74
CA ALA A 37 2.11 -4.38 10.80
C ALA A 37 1.26 -5.65 10.77
N LEU A 38 -0.04 -5.47 10.62
CA LEU A 38 -1.01 -6.55 10.45
C LEU A 38 -1.43 -6.60 8.99
N THR A 39 -1.22 -7.75 8.34
CA THR A 39 -1.61 -7.97 6.94
C THR A 39 -2.66 -9.06 6.84
N ILE A 40 -3.74 -8.78 6.11
CA ILE A 40 -4.81 -9.72 5.81
C ILE A 40 -5.09 -9.74 4.30
N GLU A 41 -5.62 -10.86 3.82
CA GLU A 41 -6.16 -10.96 2.46
C GLU A 41 -7.60 -10.40 2.43
N ASP A 42 -7.93 -9.64 1.39
CA ASP A 42 -9.28 -9.12 1.14
C ASP A 42 -9.98 -9.92 0.04
N ASN A 43 -10.81 -10.87 0.49
CA ASN A 43 -11.49 -11.85 -0.37
C ASN A 43 -12.83 -11.37 -0.95
N HIS A 44 -13.19 -10.09 -0.81
CA HIS A 44 -14.48 -9.56 -1.29
C HIS A 44 -14.46 -9.08 -2.75
N HIS A 45 -13.37 -9.31 -3.47
CA HIS A 45 -13.13 -8.77 -4.81
C HIS A 45 -12.69 -9.88 -5.78
N ASP A 46 -13.02 -9.71 -7.06
CA ASP A 46 -12.61 -10.66 -8.12
C ASP A 46 -11.09 -10.69 -8.34
N GLU A 47 -10.39 -9.64 -7.90
CA GLU A 47 -8.93 -9.53 -7.92
C GLU A 47 -8.36 -9.74 -6.52
N GLN A 48 -7.28 -10.51 -6.40
CA GLN A 48 -6.59 -10.69 -5.12
C GLN A 48 -6.05 -9.35 -4.61
N ARG A 49 -6.44 -9.02 -3.38
CA ARG A 49 -6.00 -7.82 -2.67
C ARG A 49 -5.54 -8.17 -1.28
N TRP A 50 -4.63 -7.34 -0.78
CA TRP A 50 -4.09 -7.41 0.54
C TRP A 50 -4.29 -6.06 1.23
N ILE A 51 -4.57 -6.12 2.53
CA ILE A 51 -4.71 -4.95 3.38
C ILE A 51 -3.65 -5.04 4.46
N THR A 52 -2.81 -4.02 4.58
CA THR A 52 -1.86 -3.86 5.68
C THR A 52 -2.23 -2.67 6.55
N LEU A 53 -2.34 -2.88 7.85
CA LEU A 53 -2.45 -1.86 8.88
C LEU A 53 -1.09 -1.71 9.57
N GLY A 54 -0.48 -0.53 9.49
CA GLY A 54 0.83 -0.27 10.10
C GLY A 54 1.18 1.21 10.14
N LEU A 55 2.32 1.52 10.75
CA LEU A 55 2.81 2.89 10.89
C LEU A 55 3.61 3.33 9.67
N ASP A 56 3.39 4.57 9.25
CA ASP A 56 4.28 5.22 8.28
C ASP A 56 5.51 5.86 8.97
N ALA A 57 6.40 6.45 8.17
CA ALA A 57 7.60 7.13 8.69
C ALA A 57 7.31 8.37 9.56
N LYS A 58 6.07 8.85 9.59
CA LYS A 58 5.63 9.98 10.42
C LYS A 58 4.91 9.51 11.69
N GLY A 59 4.81 8.20 11.92
CA GLY A 59 4.09 7.62 13.04
C GLY A 59 2.57 7.66 12.89
N ARG A 60 2.05 7.86 11.68
CA ARG A 60 0.61 7.76 11.39
C ARG A 60 0.24 6.30 11.20
N LEU A 61 -0.83 5.84 11.84
CA LEU A 61 -1.40 4.52 11.59
C LEU A 61 -2.22 4.58 10.28
N LEU A 62 -1.80 3.81 9.28
CA LEU A 62 -2.40 3.79 7.94
C LEU A 62 -2.94 2.41 7.58
N VAL A 63 -4.02 2.40 6.80
CA VAL A 63 -4.51 1.21 6.09
C VAL A 63 -4.07 1.31 4.63
N VAL A 64 -3.29 0.34 4.16
CA VAL A 64 -2.74 0.30 2.81
C VAL A 64 -3.31 -0.92 2.08
N VAL A 65 -3.99 -0.67 0.97
CA VAL A 65 -4.58 -1.72 0.12
C VAL A 65 -3.73 -1.86 -1.14
N TYR A 66 -3.29 -3.08 -1.43
CA TYR A 66 -2.38 -3.35 -2.55
C TYR A 66 -2.65 -4.74 -3.15
N THR A 67 -2.02 -5.01 -4.28
CA THR A 67 -2.03 -6.32 -4.93
C THR A 67 -0.59 -6.72 -5.25
N HIS A 68 -0.30 -8.02 -5.20
CA HIS A 68 0.96 -8.53 -5.69
C HIS A 68 0.90 -8.67 -7.22
N ARG A 69 1.97 -8.26 -7.89
CA ARG A 69 2.11 -8.39 -9.34
C ARG A 69 3.39 -9.15 -9.65
N ASP A 70 3.38 -9.85 -10.78
CA ASP A 70 4.59 -10.47 -11.32
C ASP A 70 5.63 -9.37 -11.60
N PRO A 71 6.93 -9.62 -11.37
CA PRO A 71 7.99 -8.66 -11.68
C PRO A 71 7.99 -8.16 -13.14
N ASN A 72 7.42 -8.92 -14.08
CA ASN A 72 7.33 -8.56 -15.50
C ASN A 72 6.01 -7.86 -15.87
N PHE A 73 5.19 -7.48 -14.88
CA PHE A 73 3.96 -6.74 -15.12
C PHE A 73 4.28 -5.27 -15.46
N VAL A 74 3.90 -4.84 -16.66
CA VAL A 74 4.12 -3.48 -17.21
C VAL A 74 2.86 -2.63 -17.08
#